data_AF-A0A643JYL2-F1
#
_entry.id   AF-A0A643JYL2-F1
#
_cell.length_a   1.000
_cell.length_b   1.000
_cell.length_c   1.000
_cell.angle_alpha   90.00
_cell.angle_beta   90.00
_cell.angle_gamma   90.00
#
_symmetry.space_group_name_H-M   'P 1'
#
loop_
_entity.id
_entity.type
_entity.pdbx_description
1 polymer ?
#
loop_
_entity_poly.entity_id
_entity_poly.type
_entity_poly.pdbx_seq_one_letter_code
_entity_poly.pdbx_strand_id
1 'polypeptide(L)'
;MSTDTTTHTGEHEESTPTTFKRARLYAFYLLTLVTLGMAAAFISELLAFAITGWGAGGDVLAEHRLHLMVIAANVWIIILSVASQLYRPLKRVALMQVAFLVTTLVLLGTIVGGGPVEEVVPFFVLTGLMTLFHPAGRKVISLGDDYSPALLGLVAVAALPVLAFAVNQFTLQSSGDIHAMAGHYMEMTTMSVGLLILGLIAAGGAPGHRFVAWLTAGLAVYFGAVSLVFPTQVSSVDMMWAIALVLWGLAFVVVSELRVSGRTSASAERPLRSRGSPRA
;
A
#
# COMPACT_ATOMS: atom_id res chain seq x y z
N MET A 1 -36.73 -54.74 -21.14
CA MET A 1 -36.01 -53.65 -21.84
C MET A 1 -36.19 -52.40 -20.99
N SER A 2 -35.26 -52.14 -20.07
CA SER A 2 -35.21 -50.91 -19.28
C SER A 2 -33.72 -50.64 -19.08
N THR A 3 -33.20 -49.65 -19.79
CA THR A 3 -31.81 -49.23 -19.75
C THR A 3 -31.64 -48.25 -18.60
N ASP A 4 -31.02 -48.72 -17.52
CA ASP A 4 -30.50 -47.86 -16.45
C ASP A 4 -29.25 -47.14 -16.97
N THR A 5 -29.40 -45.84 -17.23
CA THR A 5 -28.30 -44.96 -17.59
C THR A 5 -27.74 -44.35 -16.31
N THR A 6 -26.69 -44.96 -15.77
CA THR A 6 -25.86 -44.38 -14.71
C THR A 6 -25.11 -43.16 -15.27
N THR A 7 -25.55 -41.96 -14.89
CA THR A 7 -24.83 -40.72 -15.13
C THR A 7 -23.60 -40.66 -14.22
N HIS A 8 -22.44 -40.90 -14.83
CA HIS A 8 -21.13 -40.67 -14.23
C HIS A 8 -21.00 -39.22 -13.76
N THR A 9 -20.69 -39.07 -12.49
CA THR A 9 -20.19 -37.87 -11.83
C THR A 9 -18.95 -37.36 -12.57
N GLY A 10 -19.07 -36.19 -13.20
CA GLY A 10 -17.94 -35.46 -13.78
C GLY A 10 -16.93 -35.12 -12.70
N GLU A 11 -15.86 -35.91 -12.64
CA GLU A 11 -14.62 -35.54 -11.98
C GLU A 11 -14.17 -34.19 -12.56
N HIS A 12 -13.90 -33.25 -11.66
CA HIS A 12 -13.21 -32.01 -12.00
C HIS A 12 -11.86 -32.35 -12.63
N GLU A 13 -11.78 -32.34 -13.97
CA GLU A 13 -10.51 -32.22 -14.66
C GLU A 13 -9.84 -30.93 -14.20
N GLU A 14 -8.92 -31.03 -13.24
CA GLU A 14 -7.90 -30.03 -12.97
C GLU A 14 -7.06 -29.90 -14.24
N SER A 15 -7.52 -29.06 -15.17
CA SER A 15 -6.83 -28.78 -16.43
C SER A 15 -5.41 -28.35 -16.09
N THR A 16 -4.44 -29.15 -16.50
CA THR A 16 -3.03 -28.89 -16.20
C THR A 16 -2.67 -27.50 -16.72
N PRO A 17 -2.10 -26.60 -15.90
CA PRO A 17 -1.82 -25.24 -16.33
C PRO A 17 -0.85 -25.27 -17.52
N THR A 18 -1.20 -24.54 -18.57
CA THR A 18 -0.40 -24.46 -19.81
C THR A 18 1.03 -24.02 -19.50
N THR A 19 1.99 -24.43 -20.34
CA THR A 19 3.42 -24.06 -20.22
C THR A 19 3.63 -22.56 -20.03
N PHE A 20 2.83 -21.74 -20.73
CA PHE A 20 2.86 -20.29 -20.61
C PHE A 20 2.44 -19.78 -19.21
N LYS A 21 1.37 -20.35 -18.62
CA LYS A 21 0.93 -19.99 -17.26
C LYS A 21 2.00 -20.32 -16.22
N ARG A 22 2.69 -21.45 -16.38
CA ARG A 22 3.81 -21.85 -15.50
C ARG A 22 5.01 -20.92 -15.65
N ALA A 23 5.44 -20.64 -16.87
CA ALA A 23 6.54 -19.72 -17.15
C ALA A 23 6.28 -18.32 -16.57
N ARG A 24 5.07 -17.79 -16.76
CA ARG A 24 4.62 -16.52 -16.17
C ARG A 24 4.74 -16.53 -14.64
N LEU A 25 4.27 -17.59 -14.00
CA LEU A 25 4.32 -17.72 -12.53
C LEU A 25 5.76 -17.78 -12.02
N TYR A 26 6.64 -18.54 -12.69
CA TYR A 26 8.06 -18.61 -12.31
C TYR A 26 8.77 -17.28 -12.51
N ALA A 27 8.54 -16.60 -13.64
CA ALA A 27 9.06 -15.25 -13.87
C ALA A 27 8.61 -14.29 -12.77
N PHE A 28 7.34 -14.33 -12.40
CA PHE A 28 6.80 -13.50 -11.32
C PHE A 28 7.49 -13.75 -9.97
N TYR A 29 7.66 -15.01 -9.55
CA TYR A 29 8.34 -15.31 -8.29
C TYR A 29 9.83 -14.96 -8.33
N LEU A 30 10.51 -15.20 -9.45
CA LEU A 30 11.90 -14.81 -9.64
C LEU A 30 12.06 -13.29 -9.49
N LEU A 31 11.21 -12.50 -10.17
CA LEU A 31 11.21 -11.04 -10.05
C LEU A 31 10.95 -10.59 -8.60
N THR A 32 10.03 -11.25 -7.90
CA THR A 32 9.74 -10.96 -6.49
C THR A 32 10.98 -11.19 -5.61
N LEU A 33 11.66 -12.32 -5.77
CA LEU A 33 12.87 -12.66 -5.02
C LEU A 33 14.04 -11.72 -5.36
N VAL A 34 14.24 -11.38 -6.63
CA VAL A 34 15.27 -10.42 -7.06
C VAL A 34 15.00 -9.05 -6.44
N THR A 35 13.75 -8.57 -6.45
CA THR A 35 13.39 -7.28 -5.85
C THR A 35 13.70 -7.25 -4.36
N LEU A 36 13.35 -8.31 -3.62
CA LEU A 36 13.63 -8.41 -2.19
C LEU A 36 15.14 -8.55 -1.90
N GLY A 37 15.85 -9.33 -2.71
CA GLY A 37 17.30 -9.48 -2.61
C GLY A 37 18.03 -8.16 -2.84
N MET A 38 17.60 -7.38 -3.83
CA MET A 38 18.11 -6.03 -4.07
C MET A 38 17.82 -5.09 -2.92
N ALA A 39 16.59 -5.08 -2.39
CA ALA A 39 16.25 -4.25 -1.24
C ALA A 39 17.11 -4.57 0.00
N ALA A 40 17.34 -5.85 0.27
CA ALA A 40 18.21 -6.28 1.37
C ALA A 40 19.67 -5.87 1.17
N ALA A 41 20.17 -5.92 -0.07
CA ALA A 41 21.56 -5.59 -0.41
C ALA A 41 21.84 -4.08 -0.40
N PHE A 42 20.91 -3.26 -0.89
CA PHE A 42 21.17 -1.85 -1.18
C PHE A 42 20.40 -0.85 -0.31
N ILE A 43 19.32 -1.27 0.35
CA ILE A 43 18.40 -0.35 1.07
C ILE A 43 18.25 -0.72 2.56
N SER A 44 18.99 -1.72 3.04
CA SER A 44 18.87 -2.20 4.43
C SER A 44 19.19 -1.13 5.48
N GLU A 45 20.16 -0.25 5.21
CA GLU A 45 20.49 0.88 6.09
C GLU A 45 19.33 1.88 6.20
N LEU A 46 18.76 2.30 5.05
CA LEU A 46 17.59 3.17 5.03
C LEU A 46 16.42 2.55 5.81
N LEU A 47 16.13 1.27 5.56
CA LEU A 47 15.06 0.55 6.25
C LEU A 47 15.25 0.50 7.77
N ALA A 48 16.49 0.46 8.25
CA ALA A 48 16.79 0.44 9.67
C ALA A 48 16.38 1.75 10.37
N PHE A 49 16.40 2.90 9.68
CA PHE A 49 16.02 4.19 10.28
C PHE A 49 14.56 4.25 10.75
N ALA A 50 13.65 3.46 10.14
CA ALA A 50 12.27 3.35 10.63
C ALA A 50 12.19 2.81 12.08
N ILE A 51 13.24 2.15 12.56
CA ILE A 51 13.30 1.49 13.86
C ILE A 51 14.33 2.20 14.77
N THR A 52 15.51 2.52 14.24
CA THR A 52 16.59 3.12 15.03
C THR A 52 16.43 4.62 15.24
N GLY A 53 15.66 5.31 14.40
CA GLY A 53 15.44 6.76 14.49
C GLY A 53 14.72 7.22 15.77
N TRP A 54 14.11 6.30 16.51
CA TRP A 54 13.48 6.55 17.82
C TRP A 54 14.49 6.77 18.95
N GLY A 55 15.72 6.26 18.81
CA GLY A 55 16.77 6.35 19.83
C GLY A 55 17.57 7.66 19.81
N ALA A 56 18.66 7.71 20.58
CA ALA A 56 19.65 8.77 20.49
C ALA A 56 20.46 8.59 19.19
N GLY A 57 20.03 9.25 18.12
CA GLY A 57 20.72 9.24 16.84
C GLY A 57 21.94 10.17 16.85
N GLY A 58 23.01 9.78 16.14
CA GLY A 58 24.16 10.64 15.86
C GLY A 58 23.81 11.84 14.97
N ASP A 59 24.79 12.65 14.61
CA ASP A 59 24.60 13.97 13.98
C ASP A 59 23.65 13.97 12.76
N VAL A 60 23.71 12.93 11.90
CA VAL A 60 22.80 12.79 10.75
C VAL A 60 21.33 12.73 11.16
N LEU A 61 21.01 12.02 12.24
CA LEU A 61 19.67 11.92 12.83
C LEU A 61 19.35 13.11 13.76
N ALA A 62 20.24 14.07 13.96
CA ALA A 62 19.88 15.32 14.61
C ALA A 62 19.15 16.25 13.62
N GLU A 63 19.60 16.27 12.37
CA GLU A 63 19.09 17.18 11.32
C GLU A 63 18.02 16.54 10.43
N HIS A 64 18.15 15.25 10.10
CA HIS A 64 17.32 14.59 9.07
C HIS A 64 16.37 13.53 9.62
N ARG A 65 16.18 13.46 10.95
CA ARG A 65 15.51 12.35 11.64
C ARG A 65 14.16 12.00 11.05
N LEU A 66 13.25 12.98 11.05
CA LEU A 66 11.87 12.76 10.68
C LEU A 66 11.77 12.30 9.23
N HIS A 67 12.51 12.97 8.34
CA HIS A 67 12.55 12.64 6.92
C HIS A 67 13.03 11.20 6.70
N LEU A 68 14.19 10.82 7.26
CA LEU A 68 14.74 9.47 7.10
C LEU A 68 13.80 8.40 7.67
N MET A 69 13.21 8.65 8.83
CA MET A 69 12.25 7.72 9.45
C MET A 69 11.00 7.52 8.59
N VAL A 70 10.46 8.60 8.03
CA VAL A 70 9.22 8.57 7.21
C VAL A 70 9.50 8.00 5.82
N ILE A 71 10.62 8.36 5.20
CA ILE A 71 11.09 7.76 3.94
C ILE A 71 11.24 6.25 4.14
N ALA A 72 11.95 5.82 5.18
CA ALA A 72 12.12 4.41 5.49
C ALA A 72 10.78 3.68 5.69
N ALA A 73 9.81 4.29 6.38
CA ALA A 73 8.47 3.73 6.54
C ALA A 73 7.73 3.59 5.19
N ASN A 74 7.86 4.57 4.29
CA ASN A 74 7.29 4.50 2.95
C ASN A 74 7.93 3.41 2.10
N VAL A 75 9.26 3.22 2.19
CA VAL A 75 9.96 2.12 1.52
C VAL A 75 9.54 0.77 2.10
N TRP A 76 9.37 0.65 3.43
CA TRP A 76 8.83 -0.57 4.05
C TRP A 76 7.47 -0.97 3.48
N ILE A 77 6.60 -0.02 3.14
CA ILE A 77 5.30 -0.31 2.50
C ILE A 77 5.50 -0.99 1.14
N ILE A 78 6.45 -0.52 0.33
CA ILE A 78 6.80 -1.15 -0.95
C ILE A 78 7.32 -2.58 -0.69
N ILE A 79 8.28 -2.74 0.24
CA ILE A 79 8.89 -4.04 0.53
C ILE A 79 7.88 -5.04 1.07
N LEU A 80 7.03 -4.66 2.02
CA LEU A 80 5.96 -5.52 2.55
C LEU A 80 4.95 -5.90 1.46
N SER A 81 4.65 -4.97 0.56
CA SER A 81 3.76 -5.22 -0.58
C SER A 81 4.35 -6.24 -1.56
N VAL A 82 5.65 -6.14 -1.88
CA VAL A 82 6.41 -7.11 -2.68
C VAL A 82 6.51 -8.45 -1.95
N ALA A 83 6.92 -8.45 -0.68
CA ALA A 83 7.09 -9.67 0.12
C ALA A 83 5.79 -10.45 0.25
N SER A 84 4.64 -9.76 0.37
CA SER A 84 3.33 -10.40 0.43
C SER A 84 3.01 -11.25 -0.82
N GLN A 85 3.64 -10.96 -1.96
CA GLN A 85 3.45 -11.70 -3.20
C GLN A 85 4.03 -13.11 -3.17
N LEU A 86 4.97 -13.40 -2.26
CA LEU A 86 5.50 -14.74 -2.04
C LEU A 86 4.44 -15.71 -1.50
N TYR A 87 3.35 -15.21 -0.93
CA TYR A 87 2.30 -16.04 -0.35
C TYR A 87 0.91 -15.70 -0.91
N ARG A 88 0.40 -16.59 -1.77
CA ARG A 88 -0.93 -16.51 -2.40
C ARG A 88 -1.15 -15.19 -3.16
N PRO A 89 -0.35 -14.87 -4.22
CA PRO A 89 -0.39 -13.58 -4.93
C PRO A 89 -1.77 -13.24 -5.52
N LEU A 90 -2.57 -14.25 -5.92
CA LEU A 90 -3.94 -14.04 -6.37
C LEU A 90 -4.87 -13.42 -5.30
N LYS A 91 -4.53 -13.54 -4.01
CA LYS A 91 -5.25 -12.92 -2.88
C LYS A 91 -4.62 -11.59 -2.45
N ARG A 92 -3.58 -11.10 -3.13
CA ARG A 92 -2.74 -9.95 -2.76
C ARG A 92 -2.59 -8.92 -3.89
N VAL A 93 -3.58 -8.88 -4.78
CA VAL A 93 -3.64 -7.95 -5.93
C VAL A 93 -3.50 -6.49 -5.49
N ALA A 94 -4.22 -6.08 -4.43
CA ALA A 94 -4.17 -4.71 -3.93
C ALA A 94 -2.75 -4.30 -3.49
N LEU A 95 -1.98 -5.24 -2.94
CA LEU A 95 -0.58 -4.98 -2.55
C LEU A 95 0.33 -4.87 -3.77
N MET A 96 0.06 -5.59 -4.86
CA MET A 96 0.79 -5.38 -6.11
C MET A 96 0.52 -3.98 -6.68
N GLN A 97 -0.74 -3.50 -6.59
CA GLN A 97 -1.09 -2.12 -6.95
C GLN A 97 -0.32 -1.11 -6.10
N VAL A 98 -0.26 -1.31 -4.77
CA VAL A 98 0.53 -0.47 -3.85
C VAL A 98 2.01 -0.49 -4.23
N ALA A 99 2.63 -1.67 -4.38
CA ALA A 99 4.04 -1.78 -4.72
C ALA A 99 4.38 -1.00 -5.98
N PHE A 100 3.59 -1.14 -7.05
CA PHE A 100 3.84 -0.44 -8.30
C PHE A 100 3.56 1.06 -8.21
N LEU A 101 2.41 1.47 -7.68
CA LEU A 101 2.01 2.88 -7.64
C LEU A 101 2.87 3.71 -6.68
N VAL A 102 3.21 3.18 -5.51
CA VAL A 102 4.09 3.87 -4.56
C VAL A 102 5.52 3.95 -5.10
N THR A 103 6.04 2.89 -5.73
CA THR A 103 7.36 2.96 -6.38
C THR A 103 7.37 3.97 -7.55
N THR A 104 6.29 4.03 -8.32
CA THR A 104 6.13 5.05 -9.38
C THR A 104 6.14 6.45 -8.79
N LEU A 105 5.44 6.67 -7.68
CA LEU A 105 5.39 7.96 -7.02
C LEU A 105 6.74 8.36 -6.42
N VAL A 106 7.48 7.42 -5.81
CA VAL A 106 8.87 7.63 -5.36
C VAL A 106 9.75 8.02 -6.54
N LEU A 107 9.70 7.29 -7.67
CA LEU A 107 10.47 7.65 -8.86
C LEU A 107 10.15 9.09 -9.34
N LEU A 108 8.87 9.46 -9.40
CA LEU A 108 8.47 10.83 -9.77
C LEU A 108 8.99 11.86 -8.77
N GLY A 109 8.87 11.58 -7.47
CA GLY A 109 9.42 12.42 -6.40
C GLY A 109 10.93 12.59 -6.53
N THR A 110 11.68 11.51 -6.74
CA THR A 110 13.13 11.55 -6.94
C THR A 110 13.50 12.38 -8.17
N ILE A 111 12.79 12.23 -9.30
CA ILE A 111 13.03 13.04 -10.52
C ILE A 111 12.77 14.52 -10.26
N VAL A 112 11.62 14.86 -9.66
CA VAL A 112 11.22 16.26 -9.42
C VAL A 112 12.07 16.90 -8.33
N GLY A 113 12.47 16.15 -7.32
CA GLY A 113 13.32 16.59 -6.22
C GLY A 113 14.81 16.64 -6.56
N GLY A 114 15.22 16.16 -7.74
CA GLY A 114 16.63 16.13 -8.16
C GLY A 114 17.48 15.07 -7.44
N GLY A 115 16.86 14.01 -6.95
CA GLY A 115 17.54 12.89 -6.29
C GLY A 115 18.16 11.87 -7.25
N PRO A 116 18.80 10.81 -6.72
CA PRO A 116 19.50 9.80 -7.51
C PRO A 116 18.52 8.82 -8.18
N VAL A 117 18.06 9.16 -9.38
CA VAL A 117 17.05 8.41 -10.14
C VAL A 117 17.49 6.96 -10.41
N GLU A 118 18.79 6.74 -10.62
CA GLU A 118 19.40 5.44 -10.85
C GLU A 118 19.19 4.45 -9.69
N GLU A 119 18.98 4.92 -8.46
CA GLU A 119 18.72 4.07 -7.30
C GLU A 119 17.28 3.53 -7.29
N VAL A 120 16.34 4.28 -7.86
CA VAL A 120 14.90 3.94 -7.83
C VAL A 120 14.44 3.21 -9.11
N VAL A 121 15.03 3.54 -10.26
CA VAL A 121 14.67 2.95 -11.56
C VAL A 121 14.65 1.41 -11.55
N PRO A 122 15.63 0.69 -10.97
CA PRO A 122 15.58 -0.76 -10.92
C PRO A 122 14.33 -1.31 -10.21
N PHE A 123 13.92 -0.69 -9.10
CA PHE A 123 12.72 -1.08 -8.37
C PHE A 123 11.45 -0.76 -9.16
N PHE A 124 11.41 0.38 -9.85
CA PHE A 124 10.30 0.71 -10.74
C PHE A 124 10.16 -0.31 -11.88
N VAL A 125 11.26 -0.67 -12.54
CA VAL A 125 11.27 -1.68 -13.61
C VAL A 125 10.82 -3.03 -13.07
N LEU A 126 11.37 -3.48 -11.94
CA LEU A 126 11.03 -4.78 -11.35
C LEU A 126 9.57 -4.85 -10.90
N THR A 127 9.05 -3.83 -10.21
CA THR A 127 7.64 -3.79 -9.80
C THR A 127 6.69 -3.65 -11.00
N GLY A 128 7.10 -2.96 -12.07
CA GLY A 128 6.38 -2.92 -13.34
C GLY A 128 6.32 -4.28 -14.03
N LEU A 129 7.45 -4.99 -14.13
CA LEU A 129 7.51 -6.35 -14.66
C LEU A 129 6.71 -7.32 -13.79
N MET A 130 6.79 -7.22 -12.47
CA MET A 130 5.97 -8.01 -11.55
C MET A 130 4.48 -7.78 -11.80
N THR A 131 4.05 -6.52 -12.00
CA THR A 131 2.67 -6.17 -12.36
C THR A 131 2.25 -6.82 -13.68
N LEU A 132 3.11 -6.75 -14.71
CA LEU A 132 2.87 -7.34 -16.02
C LEU A 132 2.75 -8.87 -15.97
N PHE A 133 3.63 -9.54 -15.23
CA PHE A 133 3.68 -11.00 -15.09
C PHE A 133 2.81 -11.54 -13.95
N HIS A 134 2.19 -10.69 -13.14
CA HIS A 134 1.40 -11.10 -11.98
C HIS A 134 0.35 -12.19 -12.33
N PRO A 135 0.16 -13.25 -11.53
CA PRO A 135 -0.72 -14.37 -11.89
C PRO A 135 -2.18 -13.98 -12.17
N ALA A 136 -2.65 -12.86 -11.61
CA ALA A 136 -4.01 -12.34 -11.83
C ALA A 136 -4.22 -11.68 -13.21
N GLY A 137 -3.15 -11.44 -13.99
CA GLY A 137 -3.29 -10.84 -15.32
C GLY A 137 -3.84 -9.43 -15.29
N ARG A 138 -4.76 -9.13 -16.21
CA ARG A 138 -5.41 -7.82 -16.31
C ARG A 138 -6.23 -7.45 -15.07
N LYS A 139 -6.57 -8.41 -14.20
CA LYS A 139 -7.26 -8.13 -12.92
C LYS A 139 -6.36 -7.41 -11.92
N VAL A 140 -5.06 -7.20 -12.20
CA VAL A 140 -4.21 -6.37 -11.33
C VAL A 140 -4.61 -4.90 -11.35
N ILE A 141 -5.17 -4.40 -12.45
CA ILE A 141 -5.59 -2.99 -12.55
C ILE A 141 -7.09 -2.80 -12.24
N SER A 142 -7.83 -3.88 -11.95
CA SER A 142 -9.25 -3.75 -11.62
C SER A 142 -9.44 -3.29 -10.18
N LEU A 143 -10.42 -2.40 -9.99
CA LEU A 143 -11.07 -2.22 -8.69
C LEU A 143 -11.75 -3.54 -8.30
N GLY A 144 -11.83 -3.82 -7.01
CA GLY A 144 -12.50 -5.03 -6.52
C GLY A 144 -14.01 -4.85 -6.43
N ASP A 145 -14.71 -5.96 -6.25
CA ASP A 145 -16.17 -5.98 -6.05
C ASP A 145 -16.56 -5.55 -4.62
N ASP A 146 -15.58 -5.45 -3.72
CA ASP A 146 -15.76 -5.10 -2.32
C ASP A 146 -15.37 -3.63 -2.09
N TYR A 147 -16.04 -2.69 -2.74
CA TYR A 147 -15.83 -1.25 -2.54
C TYR A 147 -16.38 -0.75 -1.19
N SER A 148 -15.69 0.16 -0.48
CA SER A 148 -16.17 0.73 0.80
C SER A 148 -16.35 2.25 0.72
N PRO A 149 -17.60 2.75 0.74
CA PRO A 149 -17.86 4.20 0.80
C PRO A 149 -17.41 4.82 2.13
N ALA A 150 -17.42 4.05 3.23
CA ALA A 150 -16.96 4.54 4.53
C ALA A 150 -15.44 4.81 4.53
N LEU A 151 -14.65 3.90 3.97
CA LEU A 151 -13.21 4.13 3.82
C LEU A 151 -12.93 5.28 2.83
N LEU A 152 -13.69 5.37 1.74
CA LEU A 152 -13.57 6.51 0.82
C LEU A 152 -13.89 7.84 1.52
N GLY A 153 -14.92 7.87 2.38
CA GLY A 153 -15.26 9.03 3.19
C GLY A 153 -14.11 9.44 4.12
N LEU A 154 -13.44 8.49 4.76
CA LEU A 154 -12.26 8.77 5.58
C LEU A 154 -11.10 9.34 4.73
N VAL A 155 -10.86 8.80 3.53
CA VAL A 155 -9.86 9.37 2.60
C VAL A 155 -10.24 10.80 2.24
N ALA A 156 -11.49 11.07 1.92
CA ALA A 156 -11.97 12.40 1.56
C ALA A 156 -11.79 13.41 2.70
N VAL A 157 -12.04 13.00 3.95
CA VAL A 157 -11.81 13.84 5.14
C VAL A 157 -10.32 14.16 5.32
N ALA A 158 -9.43 13.19 5.12
CA ALA A 158 -7.99 13.41 5.23
C ALA A 158 -7.39 14.18 4.04
N ALA A 159 -8.03 14.15 2.86
CA ALA A 159 -7.46 14.69 1.64
C ALA A 159 -7.08 16.17 1.75
N LEU A 160 -7.94 17.01 2.33
CA LEU A 160 -7.67 18.45 2.45
C LEU A 160 -6.40 18.76 3.27
N PRO A 161 -6.29 18.35 4.54
CA PRO A 161 -5.08 18.63 5.32
C PRO A 161 -3.83 17.93 4.77
N VAL A 162 -3.95 16.70 4.26
CA VAL A 162 -2.82 15.95 3.70
C VAL A 162 -2.30 16.61 2.42
N LEU A 163 -3.17 17.08 1.53
CA LEU A 163 -2.76 17.80 0.32
C LEU A 163 -2.21 19.19 0.64
N ALA A 164 -2.76 19.88 1.63
CA ALA A 164 -2.19 21.15 2.09
C ALA A 164 -0.76 20.97 2.61
N PHE A 165 -0.52 19.93 3.41
CA PHE A 165 0.83 19.56 3.84
C PHE A 165 1.72 19.20 2.65
N ALA A 166 1.24 18.39 1.70
CA ALA A 166 1.99 18.02 0.50
C ALA A 166 2.41 19.24 -0.33
N VAL A 167 1.52 20.22 -0.54
CA VAL A 167 1.84 21.48 -1.25
C VAL A 167 2.89 22.29 -0.50
N ASN A 168 2.79 22.36 0.83
CA ASN A 168 3.80 23.04 1.64
C ASN A 168 5.18 22.39 1.48
N GLN A 169 5.25 21.05 1.58
CA GLN A 169 6.48 20.29 1.38
C GLN A 169 7.05 20.49 -0.03
N PHE A 170 6.21 20.40 -1.06
CA PHE A 170 6.60 20.67 -2.44
C PHE A 170 7.21 22.07 -2.61
N THR A 171 6.63 23.08 -1.95
CA THR A 171 7.15 24.45 -1.98
C THR A 171 8.53 24.54 -1.31
N LEU A 172 8.69 23.90 -0.15
CA LEU A 172 9.94 23.86 0.60
C LEU A 172 11.09 23.19 -0.18
N GLN A 173 10.79 22.28 -1.11
CA GLN A 173 11.80 21.66 -1.98
C GLN A 173 12.61 22.68 -2.80
N SER A 174 12.08 23.90 -3.02
CA SER A 174 12.79 24.97 -3.73
C SER A 174 13.60 25.91 -2.82
N SER A 175 13.64 25.66 -1.51
CA SER A 175 14.32 26.53 -0.53
C SER A 175 15.85 26.52 -0.64
N GLY A 176 16.44 25.46 -1.17
CA GLY A 176 17.90 25.28 -1.24
C GLY A 176 18.57 24.99 0.11
N ASP A 177 17.80 24.74 1.18
CA ASP A 177 18.35 24.27 2.44
C ASP A 177 18.87 22.82 2.35
N ILE A 178 19.47 22.34 3.44
CA ILE A 178 20.04 20.99 3.48
C ILE A 178 19.01 19.88 3.21
N HIS A 179 17.75 20.07 3.58
CA HIS A 179 16.67 19.11 3.37
C HIS A 179 16.20 19.12 1.92
N ALA A 180 16.11 20.30 1.31
CA ALA A 180 15.82 20.46 -0.12
C ALA A 180 16.93 19.85 -0.98
N MET A 181 18.20 20.12 -0.66
CA MET A 181 19.35 19.53 -1.37
C MET A 181 19.38 18.00 -1.27
N ALA A 182 18.87 17.43 -0.18
CA ALA A 182 18.72 15.99 0.02
C ALA A 182 17.42 15.41 -0.60
N GLY A 183 16.58 16.22 -1.25
CA GLY A 183 15.31 15.76 -1.83
C GLY A 183 14.22 15.42 -0.80
N HIS A 184 14.46 15.70 0.48
CA HIS A 184 13.62 15.20 1.57
C HIS A 184 12.21 15.78 1.57
N TYR A 185 12.04 17.06 1.22
CA TYR A 185 10.70 17.66 1.16
C TYR A 185 9.86 17.06 0.02
N MET A 186 10.48 16.74 -1.10
CA MET A 186 9.80 16.04 -2.18
C MET A 186 9.39 14.63 -1.76
N GLU A 187 10.22 13.91 -1.01
CA GLU A 187 9.83 12.60 -0.46
C GLU A 187 8.67 12.71 0.55
N MET A 188 8.61 13.78 1.35
CA MET A 188 7.45 14.04 2.23
C MET A 188 6.17 14.34 1.43
N THR A 189 6.31 15.04 0.30
CA THR A 189 5.21 15.26 -0.65
C THR A 189 4.72 13.92 -1.22
N THR A 190 5.64 13.09 -1.67
CA THR A 190 5.38 11.73 -2.17
C THR A 190 4.70 10.86 -1.12
N MET A 191 5.19 10.84 0.12
CA MET A 191 4.57 10.07 1.21
C MET A 191 3.12 10.52 1.45
N SER A 192 2.87 11.84 1.44
CA SER A 192 1.54 12.41 1.68
C SER A 192 0.54 12.03 0.60
N VAL A 193 0.93 12.14 -0.68
CA VAL A 193 0.11 11.67 -1.80
C VAL A 193 -0.03 10.14 -1.77
N GLY A 194 1.04 9.44 -1.41
CA GLY A 194 1.07 7.98 -1.23
C GLY A 194 0.07 7.50 -0.18
N LEU A 195 -0.06 8.20 0.96
CA LEU A 195 -1.04 7.90 2.01
C LEU A 195 -2.47 7.92 1.47
N LEU A 196 -2.81 8.90 0.63
CA LEU A 196 -4.13 8.98 -0.01
C LEU A 196 -4.32 7.85 -1.03
N ILE A 197 -3.30 7.54 -1.85
CA ILE A 197 -3.34 6.41 -2.80
C ILE A 197 -3.55 5.08 -2.07
N LEU A 198 -2.82 4.84 -0.98
CA LEU A 198 -2.98 3.68 -0.10
C LEU A 198 -4.43 3.57 0.41
N GLY A 199 -4.99 4.67 0.91
CA GLY A 199 -6.38 4.75 1.33
C GLY A 199 -7.38 4.45 0.21
N LEU A 200 -7.16 4.98 -0.99
CA LEU A 200 -8.00 4.74 -2.17
C LEU A 200 -7.95 3.27 -2.62
N ILE A 201 -6.77 2.66 -2.63
CA ILE A 201 -6.61 1.24 -2.97
C ILE A 201 -7.32 0.36 -1.93
N ALA A 202 -7.18 0.67 -0.63
CA ALA A 202 -7.89 -0.02 0.43
C ALA A 202 -9.43 0.11 0.28
N ALA A 203 -9.92 1.30 -0.05
CA ALA A 203 -11.34 1.55 -0.27
C ALA A 203 -11.86 0.86 -1.55
N GLY A 204 -11.01 0.71 -2.57
CA GLY A 204 -11.33 0.08 -3.85
C GLY A 204 -11.54 -1.44 -3.79
N GLY A 205 -11.17 -2.10 -2.70
CA GLY A 205 -11.68 -3.45 -2.41
C GLY A 205 -11.03 -4.61 -3.13
N ALA A 206 -9.95 -4.38 -3.90
CA ALA A 206 -9.25 -5.46 -4.59
C ALA A 206 -8.76 -6.54 -3.59
N PRO A 207 -8.55 -7.80 -4.03
CA PRO A 207 -8.06 -8.86 -3.15
C PRO A 207 -6.80 -8.43 -2.39
N GLY A 208 -6.84 -8.49 -1.06
CA GLY A 208 -5.75 -8.04 -0.19
C GLY A 208 -5.93 -6.63 0.39
N HIS A 209 -7.02 -5.93 0.07
CA HIS A 209 -7.32 -4.57 0.55
C HIS A 209 -7.23 -4.42 2.08
N ARG A 210 -7.58 -5.46 2.85
CA ARG A 210 -7.44 -5.45 4.32
C ARG A 210 -6.02 -5.14 4.75
N PHE A 211 -5.02 -5.76 4.12
CA PHE A 211 -3.62 -5.49 4.46
C PHE A 211 -3.22 -4.08 4.00
N VAL A 212 -3.70 -3.62 2.85
CA VAL A 212 -3.49 -2.23 2.43
C VAL A 212 -4.05 -1.26 3.49
N ALA A 213 -5.23 -1.50 4.06
CA ALA A 213 -5.79 -0.66 5.11
C ALA A 213 -4.90 -0.61 6.38
N TRP A 214 -4.28 -1.73 6.75
CA TRP A 214 -3.28 -1.75 7.83
C TRP A 214 -2.03 -0.95 7.48
N LEU A 215 -1.55 -0.99 6.23
CA LEU A 215 -0.42 -0.17 5.78
C LEU A 215 -0.77 1.33 5.78
N THR A 216 -1.97 1.70 5.31
CA THR A 216 -2.49 3.07 5.36
C THR A 216 -2.55 3.60 6.80
N ALA A 217 -3.18 2.82 7.69
CA ALA A 217 -3.28 3.16 9.10
C ALA A 217 -1.92 3.23 9.77
N GLY A 218 -1.05 2.25 9.49
CA GLY A 218 0.30 2.18 10.02
C GLY A 218 1.13 3.41 9.64
N LEU A 219 1.09 3.82 8.38
CA LEU A 219 1.80 5.03 7.92
C LEU A 219 1.30 6.29 8.61
N ALA A 220 -0.02 6.47 8.69
CA ALA A 220 -0.63 7.63 9.36
C ALA A 220 -0.25 7.69 10.85
N VAL A 221 -0.42 6.57 11.57
CA VAL A 221 -0.07 6.47 12.99
C VAL A 221 1.42 6.68 13.19
N TYR A 222 2.27 6.10 12.36
CA TYR A 222 3.71 6.23 12.44
C TYR A 222 4.14 7.68 12.24
N PHE A 223 3.69 8.35 11.18
CA PHE A 223 4.05 9.74 10.91
C PHE A 223 3.53 10.71 12.00
N GLY A 224 2.30 10.50 12.48
CA GLY A 224 1.75 11.26 13.59
C GLY A 224 2.55 11.06 14.88
N ALA A 225 2.92 9.83 15.21
CA ALA A 225 3.73 9.51 16.39
C ALA A 225 5.15 10.12 16.29
N VAL A 226 5.81 10.04 15.14
CA VAL A 226 7.13 10.66 14.91
C VAL A 226 7.03 12.18 15.09
N SER A 227 5.98 12.83 14.57
CA SER A 227 5.76 14.27 14.73
C SER A 227 5.51 14.67 16.19
N LEU A 228 4.82 13.82 16.98
CA LEU A 228 4.61 14.06 18.42
C LEU A 228 5.88 13.91 19.25
N VAL A 229 6.71 12.92 18.92
CA VAL A 229 7.94 12.64 19.67
C VAL A 229 9.06 13.61 19.30
N PHE A 230 9.09 14.09 18.05
CA PHE A 230 10.13 14.99 17.56
C PHE A 230 9.55 16.31 17.01
N PRO A 231 8.77 17.07 17.80
CA PRO A 231 7.96 18.19 17.29
C PRO A 231 8.77 19.37 16.75
N THR A 232 10.08 19.44 17.05
CA THR A 232 10.97 20.49 16.55
C THR A 232 11.69 20.10 15.26
N GLN A 233 11.51 18.87 14.76
CA GLN A 233 12.08 18.45 13.49
C GLN A 233 11.32 19.12 12.35
N VAL A 234 12.07 19.56 11.33
CA VAL A 234 11.52 20.07 10.09
C VAL A 234 10.53 19.05 9.50
N SER A 235 9.41 19.54 8.98
CA SER A 235 8.30 18.74 8.44
C SER A 235 7.47 17.94 9.46
N SER A 236 7.72 18.11 10.76
CA SER A 236 6.76 17.68 11.79
C SER A 236 5.48 18.47 11.65
N VAL A 237 4.34 17.79 11.73
CA VAL A 237 3.06 18.46 11.89
C VAL A 237 2.85 18.87 13.35
N ASP A 238 2.08 19.93 13.59
CA ASP A 238 1.79 20.35 14.96
C ASP A 238 1.05 19.27 15.75
N MET A 239 1.03 19.43 17.08
CA MET A 239 0.46 18.46 18.00
C MET A 239 -0.99 18.10 17.67
N MET A 240 -1.81 19.07 17.26
CA MET A 240 -3.23 18.84 16.98
C MET A 240 -3.38 17.98 15.73
N TRP A 241 -2.67 18.30 14.65
CA TRP A 241 -2.70 17.51 13.42
C TRP A 241 -2.06 16.14 13.58
N ALA A 242 -1.00 16.03 14.40
CA ALA A 242 -0.36 14.76 14.68
C ALA A 242 -1.32 13.80 15.42
N ILE A 243 -2.04 14.29 16.43
CA ILE A 243 -3.08 13.52 17.13
C ILE A 243 -4.20 13.15 16.17
N ALA A 244 -4.67 14.10 15.37
CA ALA A 244 -5.73 13.85 14.38
C ALA A 244 -5.33 12.75 13.40
N LEU A 245 -4.07 12.73 12.94
CA LEU A 245 -3.56 11.72 12.02
C LEU A 245 -3.49 10.33 12.67
N VAL A 246 -3.05 10.24 13.93
CA VAL A 246 -3.07 8.99 14.71
C VAL A 246 -4.51 8.47 14.85
N LEU A 247 -5.44 9.33 15.30
CA LEU A 247 -6.84 8.96 15.47
C LEU A 247 -7.49 8.56 14.15
N TRP A 248 -7.16 9.26 13.05
CA TRP A 248 -7.63 8.93 11.72
C TRP A 248 -7.12 7.55 11.27
N GLY A 249 -5.84 7.25 11.45
CA GLY A 249 -5.27 5.94 11.11
C GLY A 249 -5.94 4.80 11.91
N LEU A 250 -6.16 5.01 13.21
CA LEU A 250 -6.89 4.06 14.05
C LEU A 250 -8.34 3.87 13.58
N ALA A 251 -9.05 4.95 13.26
CA ALA A 251 -10.40 4.89 12.71
C ALA A 251 -10.43 4.14 11.37
N PHE A 252 -9.45 4.37 10.50
CA PHE A 252 -9.34 3.74 9.18
C PHE A 252 -9.24 2.22 9.28
N VAL A 253 -8.35 1.71 10.14
CA VAL A 253 -8.21 0.25 10.33
C VAL A 253 -9.44 -0.34 11.03
N VAL A 254 -10.01 0.33 12.02
CA VAL A 254 -11.24 -0.14 12.70
C VAL A 254 -12.40 -0.27 11.72
N VAL A 255 -12.65 0.74 10.89
CA VAL A 255 -13.70 0.69 9.85
C VAL A 255 -13.44 -0.43 8.85
N SER A 256 -12.19 -0.65 8.45
CA SER A 256 -11.80 -1.74 7.56
C SER A 256 -12.10 -3.12 8.18
N GLU A 257 -11.75 -3.31 9.45
CA GLU A 257 -11.97 -4.59 10.17
C GLU A 257 -13.45 -4.87 10.45
N LEU A 258 -14.24 -3.84 10.78
CA LEU A 258 -15.69 -3.97 11.00
C LEU A 258 -16.43 -4.39 9.73
N ARG A 259 -16.00 -3.86 8.58
CA ARG A 259 -16.48 -4.25 7.25
C ARG A 259 -16.20 -5.73 6.98
N VAL A 260 -14.95 -6.17 7.17
CA VAL A 260 -14.56 -7.59 6.94
C VAL A 260 -15.29 -8.53 7.90
N SER A 261 -15.59 -8.09 9.12
CA SER A 261 -16.32 -8.86 10.12
C SER A 261 -17.84 -8.93 9.86
N GLY A 262 -18.36 -8.27 8.81
CA GLY A 262 -19.79 -8.25 8.49
C GLY A 262 -20.65 -7.44 9.48
N ARG A 263 -20.03 -6.62 10.33
CA ARG A 263 -20.72 -5.85 11.40
C ARG A 263 -21.21 -4.48 10.94
N THR A 264 -20.94 -4.08 9.70
CA THR A 264 -21.52 -2.87 9.09
C THR A 264 -22.95 -3.15 8.63
N SER A 265 -23.87 -2.24 8.96
CA SER A 265 -25.34 -2.33 8.91
C SER A 265 -26.02 -2.77 7.60
N ALA A 266 -25.27 -3.10 6.55
CA ALA A 266 -25.78 -3.63 5.28
C ALA A 266 -26.37 -5.07 5.38
N SER A 267 -26.25 -5.75 6.52
CA SER A 267 -27.01 -6.99 6.78
C SER A 267 -28.48 -6.74 7.19
N ALA A 268 -28.89 -5.48 7.41
CA ALA A 268 -30.26 -5.13 7.78
C ALA A 268 -31.21 -5.00 6.56
N GLU A 269 -30.68 -4.90 5.35
CA GLU A 269 -31.47 -4.70 4.12
C GLU A 269 -31.62 -5.95 3.24
N ARG A 270 -31.34 -7.15 3.76
CA ARG A 270 -31.75 -8.36 3.02
C ARG A 270 -33.24 -8.57 3.25
N PRO A 271 -34.13 -8.33 2.27
CA PRO A 271 -35.52 -8.68 2.44
C PRO A 271 -35.55 -10.19 2.64
N LEU A 272 -36.18 -10.64 3.72
CA LEU A 272 -36.50 -12.04 3.94
C LEU A 272 -37.14 -12.56 2.64
N ARG A 273 -36.40 -13.36 1.87
CA ARG A 273 -36.99 -14.12 0.76
C ARG A 273 -38.13 -14.90 1.37
N SER A 274 -39.36 -14.54 1.00
CA SER A 274 -40.54 -15.28 1.37
C SER A 274 -40.36 -16.70 0.85
N ARG A 275 -40.18 -17.61 1.80
CA ARG A 275 -40.11 -19.04 1.55
C ARG A 275 -41.54 -19.50 1.29
N GLY A 276 -41.92 -19.60 0.02
CA GLY A 276 -43.13 -20.31 -0.36
C GLY A 276 -43.85 -19.74 -1.57
N SER A 277 -43.75 -20.44 -2.69
CA SER A 277 -44.98 -20.92 -3.34
C SER A 277 -44.70 -22.28 -3.99
N PRO A 278 -45.49 -23.32 -3.70
CA PRO A 278 -45.37 -24.63 -4.34
C PRO A 278 -45.70 -24.55 -5.83
N ARG A 279 -45.05 -25.41 -6.60
CA ARG A 279 -45.41 -25.68 -8.00
C ARG A 279 -46.82 -26.26 -8.06
N ALA A 280 -47.63 -25.74 -8.98
CA ALA A 280 -48.68 -26.49 -9.66
C ALA A 280 -48.20 -26.71 -11.10
#